data_AF-A0A7W1F9C3-F1
#
_entry.id   AF-A0A7W1F9C3-F1
#
_cell.length_a   1.000
_cell.length_b   1.000
_cell.length_c   1.000
_cell.angle_alpha   90.00
_cell.angle_beta   90.00
_cell.angle_gamma   90.00
#
_symmetry.space_group_name_H-M   'P 1'
#
loop_
_entity.id
_entity.type
_entity.pdbx_description
1 polymer ?
#
loop_
_entity_poly.entity_id
_entity_poly.type
_entity_poly.pdbx_seq_one_letter_code
_entity_poly.pdbx_strand_id
1 'polypeptide(L)'
;LARRAAEAGREVEALIEVDLTGERTGVAPDLAEGLAREVEGLEGLRLTGLMTLPLIPKDAEDARPAFVALRELRERLQASLPRVVELSMGMSLDYQVAVEEGATMVRIGTALFGPRTPQ
;
A
#
# COMPACT_ATOMS: atom_id res chain seq x y z
N LEU A 1 -14.03 -5.36 -8.09
CA LEU A 1 -13.51 -6.48 -7.27
C LEU A 1 -14.59 -7.01 -6.33
N ALA A 2 -15.11 -6.19 -5.42
CA ALA A 2 -16.18 -6.51 -4.46
C ALA A 2 -17.30 -7.41 -5.01
N ARG A 3 -18.00 -6.96 -6.06
CA ARG A 3 -19.08 -7.74 -6.69
C ARG A 3 -18.68 -9.18 -7.02
N ARG A 4 -17.49 -9.40 -7.61
CA ARG A 4 -17.01 -10.74 -7.96
C ARG A 4 -16.67 -11.58 -6.73
N ALA A 5 -16.14 -10.95 -5.68
CA ALA A 5 -15.83 -11.63 -4.43
C ALA A 5 -17.14 -12.08 -3.74
N ALA A 6 -18.12 -11.19 -3.66
CA ALA A 6 -19.45 -11.47 -3.13
C ALA A 6 -20.18 -12.58 -3.94
N GLU A 7 -20.21 -12.47 -5.27
CA GLU A 7 -20.77 -13.51 -6.17
C GLU A 7 -20.10 -14.89 -5.97
N ALA A 8 -18.82 -14.91 -5.60
CA ALA A 8 -18.07 -16.13 -5.33
C ALA A 8 -18.19 -16.63 -3.88
N GLY A 9 -18.96 -15.93 -3.02
CA GLY A 9 -19.08 -16.25 -1.59
C GLY A 9 -17.76 -16.11 -0.84
N ARG A 10 -16.88 -15.20 -1.28
CA ARG A 10 -15.57 -14.95 -0.69
C ARG A 10 -15.46 -13.52 -0.19
N GLU A 11 -14.68 -13.36 0.87
CA GLU A 11 -14.19 -12.06 1.32
C GLU A 11 -12.70 -11.96 0.96
N VAL A 12 -12.32 -10.87 0.30
CA VAL A 12 -10.95 -10.64 -0.17
C VAL A 12 -10.35 -9.49 0.61
N GLU A 13 -9.21 -9.73 1.23
CA GLU A 13 -8.42 -8.68 1.86
C GLU A 13 -7.84 -7.75 0.79
N ALA A 14 -7.98 -6.44 1.02
CA ALA A 14 -7.59 -5.41 0.08
C ALA A 14 -6.77 -4.33 0.78
N LEU A 15 -5.81 -3.79 0.02
CA LEU A 15 -5.08 -2.58 0.36
C LEU A 15 -5.46 -1.50 -0.64
N ILE A 16 -5.49 -0.24 -0.19
CA ILE A 16 -5.61 0.91 -1.09
C ILE A 16 -4.21 1.36 -1.50
N GLU A 17 -3.96 1.36 -2.81
CA GLU A 17 -2.76 1.97 -3.38
C GLU A 17 -2.90 3.49 -3.42
N VAL A 18 -2.01 4.18 -2.70
CA VAL A 18 -1.97 5.64 -2.59
C VAL A 18 -0.78 6.15 -3.39
N ASP A 19 -1.05 7.04 -4.34
CA ASP A 19 -0.01 7.72 -5.10
C ASP A 19 0.48 8.94 -4.32
N LEU A 20 1.67 8.82 -3.74
CA LEU A 20 2.37 9.88 -3.02
C LEU A 20 3.38 10.64 -3.90
N THR A 21 3.47 10.27 -5.17
CA THR A 21 4.40 10.83 -6.15
C THR A 21 3.72 11.74 -7.16
N GLY A 22 2.42 11.55 -7.40
CA GLY A 22 1.65 12.21 -8.45
C GLY A 22 1.96 11.69 -9.87
N GLU A 23 2.84 10.70 -9.99
CA GLU A 23 3.32 10.12 -11.26
C GLU A 23 3.00 8.63 -11.37
N ARG A 24 2.33 8.05 -10.37
CA ARG A 24 2.04 6.62 -10.28
C ARG A 24 0.55 6.36 -10.39
N THR A 25 0.21 5.08 -10.43
CA THR A 25 -1.18 4.66 -10.27
C THR A 25 -1.49 4.67 -8.78
N GLY A 26 -2.72 5.04 -8.43
CA GLY A 26 -3.17 5.10 -7.05
C GLY A 26 -4.16 6.22 -6.84
N VAL A 27 -4.80 6.20 -5.69
CA VAL A 27 -5.64 7.32 -5.24
C VAL A 27 -4.74 8.43 -4.70
N ALA A 28 -5.11 9.68 -4.95
CA ALA A 28 -4.42 10.82 -4.34
C ALA A 28 -4.60 10.78 -2.80
N PRO A 29 -3.63 11.27 -2.01
CA PRO A 29 -3.64 11.10 -0.56
C PRO A 29 -4.84 11.78 0.13
N ASP A 30 -5.33 12.87 -0.44
CA ASP A 30 -6.50 13.63 0.00
C ASP A 30 -7.83 12.92 -0.29
N LEU A 31 -7.85 12.04 -1.30
CA LEU A 31 -9.01 11.23 -1.65
C LEU A 31 -9.02 9.85 -0.97
N ALA A 32 -7.89 9.44 -0.39
CA ALA A 32 -7.72 8.11 0.18
C ALA A 32 -8.69 7.80 1.33
N GLU A 33 -9.01 8.78 2.17
CA GLU A 33 -9.95 8.59 3.28
C GLU A 33 -11.39 8.36 2.81
N GLY A 34 -11.84 9.11 1.80
CA GLY A 34 -13.15 8.90 1.19
C GLY A 34 -13.26 7.49 0.60
N LEU A 35 -12.25 7.09 -0.17
CA LEU A 35 -12.20 5.76 -0.76
C LEU A 35 -12.16 4.64 0.30
N ALA A 36 -11.40 4.81 1.39
CA ALA A 36 -11.32 3.83 2.46
C ALA A 36 -12.67 3.57 3.11
N ARG A 37 -13.46 4.63 3.35
CA ARG A 37 -14.82 4.52 3.90
C ARG A 37 -15.79 3.84 2.94
N GLU A 38 -15.68 4.14 1.63
CA GLU A 38 -16.47 3.46 0.62
C GLU A 38 -16.15 1.96 0.56
N VAL A 39 -14.86 1.60 0.55
CA VAL A 39 -14.41 0.21 0.45
C VAL A 39 -14.79 -0.61 1.68
N GLU A 40 -14.70 -0.07 2.89
CA GLU A 40 -15.13 -0.76 4.12
C GLU A 40 -16.62 -1.16 4.08
N GLY A 41 -17.45 -0.41 3.35
CA GLY A 41 -18.87 -0.71 3.19
C GLY A 41 -19.20 -1.75 2.11
N LEU A 42 -18.21 -2.24 1.36
CA LEU A 42 -18.44 -3.16 0.24
C LEU A 42 -18.42 -4.63 0.70
N GLU A 43 -19.53 -5.33 0.45
CA GLU A 43 -19.57 -6.78 0.63
C GLU A 43 -18.52 -7.49 -0.25
N GLY A 44 -17.85 -8.47 0.33
CA GLY A 44 -16.81 -9.27 -0.33
C GLY A 44 -15.42 -8.64 -0.31
N LEU A 45 -15.25 -7.43 0.23
CA LEU A 45 -13.94 -6.85 0.52
C LEU A 45 -13.75 -6.63 2.00
N ARG A 46 -12.50 -6.81 2.43
CA ARG A 46 -12.03 -6.42 3.76
C ARG A 46 -10.84 -5.48 3.60
N LEU A 47 -11.01 -4.21 3.96
CA LEU A 47 -9.91 -3.26 3.90
C LEU A 47 -8.97 -3.50 5.09
N THR A 48 -7.73 -3.89 4.80
CA THR A 48 -6.74 -4.23 5.84
C THR A 48 -5.58 -3.25 5.93
N GLY A 49 -5.40 -2.35 4.97
CA GLY A 49 -4.30 -1.41 5.01
C GLY A 49 -4.11 -0.58 3.75
N LEU A 50 -2.91 0.00 3.65
CA LEU A 50 -2.50 0.86 2.54
C LEU A 50 -1.27 0.30 1.84
N MET A 51 -1.06 0.76 0.62
CA MET A 51 0.06 0.40 -0.23
C MET A 51 0.59 1.66 -0.92
N THR A 52 1.90 1.77 -1.11
CA THR A 52 2.46 2.79 -2.01
C THR A 52 3.65 2.25 -2.79
N LEU A 53 3.91 2.89 -3.93
CA LEU A 53 5.06 2.67 -4.78
C LEU A 53 5.77 4.01 -5.00
N PRO A 54 6.93 4.25 -4.35
CA PRO A 54 7.70 5.45 -4.63
C PRO A 54 8.25 5.42 -6.07
N LEU A 55 8.75 6.57 -6.53
CA LEU A 55 9.62 6.62 -7.71
C LEU A 55 10.86 5.76 -7.46
N ILE A 56 11.53 5.31 -8.53
CA ILE A 56 12.75 4.51 -8.38
C ILE A 56 13.78 5.37 -7.63
N PRO A 57 14.16 5.00 -6.40
CA PRO A 57 15.07 5.80 -5.60
C PRO A 57 16.49 5.71 -6.16
N LYS A 58 17.29 6.78 -6.00
CA LYS A 58 18.75 6.70 -6.21
C LYS A 58 19.41 6.14 -4.95
N ASP A 59 18.92 6.57 -3.80
CA ASP A 59 19.28 6.08 -2.47
C ASP A 59 18.01 5.71 -1.69
N ALA A 60 18.07 4.70 -0.81
CA ALA A 60 16.90 4.23 -0.06
C ALA A 60 16.16 5.35 0.70
N GLU A 61 16.91 6.36 1.17
CA GLU A 61 16.39 7.54 1.86
C GLU A 61 15.47 8.40 1.00
N ASP A 62 15.62 8.40 -0.33
CA ASP A 62 14.76 9.13 -1.26
C ASP A 62 13.29 8.68 -1.15
N ALA A 63 13.07 7.43 -0.73
CA ALA A 63 11.72 6.86 -0.56
C ALA A 63 11.12 7.15 0.84
N ARG A 64 11.93 7.56 1.82
CA ARG A 64 11.47 7.76 3.21
C ARG A 64 10.29 8.74 3.31
N PRO A 65 10.26 9.90 2.61
CA PRO A 65 9.13 10.81 2.70
C PRO A 65 7.79 10.17 2.29
N ALA A 66 7.80 9.29 1.29
CA ALA A 66 6.59 8.56 0.89
C ALA A 66 6.17 7.56 1.98
N PHE A 67 7.11 6.85 2.60
CA PHE A 67 6.77 5.89 3.65
C PHE A 67 6.24 6.56 4.92
N VAL A 68 6.82 7.70 5.31
CA VAL A 68 6.31 8.54 6.41
C VAL A 68 4.88 8.99 6.12
N ALA A 69 4.63 9.53 4.92
CA ALA A 69 3.31 10.03 4.55
C ALA A 69 2.26 8.90 4.50
N LEU A 70 2.63 7.70 4.04
CA LEU A 70 1.73 6.53 4.05
C LEU A 70 1.41 6.08 5.48
N ARG A 71 2.41 6.02 6.37
CA ARG A 71 2.21 5.70 7.79
C ARG A 71 1.24 6.69 8.41
N GLU A 72 1.51 7.98 8.27
CA GLU A 72 0.67 9.07 8.80
C GLU A 72 -0.78 8.98 8.31
N LEU A 73 -0.97 8.70 7.01
CA LEU A 73 -2.30 8.47 6.45
C LEU A 73 -2.99 7.27 7.09
N ARG A 74 -2.30 6.15 7.26
CA ARG A 74 -2.84 4.97 7.94
C ARG A 74 -3.25 5.29 9.38
N GLU A 75 -2.48 6.08 10.13
CA GLU A 75 -2.85 6.43 11.52
C GLU A 75 -4.13 7.26 11.58
N ARG A 76 -4.28 8.21 10.64
CA ARG A 76 -5.53 8.99 10.52
C ARG A 76 -6.72 8.09 10.23
N LEU A 77 -6.58 7.13 9.31
CA LEU A 77 -7.65 6.20 8.97
C LEU A 77 -8.04 5.30 10.15
N GLN A 78 -7.06 4.80 10.91
CA GLN A 78 -7.30 3.90 12.04
C GLN A 78 -8.23 4.45 13.12
N ALA A 79 -8.30 5.77 13.26
CA ALA A 79 -9.25 6.41 14.19
C ALA A 79 -10.72 6.06 13.87
N SER A 80 -11.02 5.74 12.61
CA SER A 80 -12.38 5.38 12.16
C SER A 80 -12.48 3.98 11.55
N LEU A 81 -11.37 3.43 11.06
CA LEU A 81 -11.26 2.14 10.39
C LEU A 81 -10.15 1.31 11.08
N PRO A 82 -10.41 0.74 12.27
CA PRO A 82 -9.38 0.13 13.11
C PRO A 82 -8.71 -1.11 12.48
N ARG A 83 -9.29 -1.69 11.42
CA ARG A 83 -8.73 -2.81 10.67
C ARG A 83 -7.65 -2.40 9.67
N VAL A 84 -7.50 -1.11 9.36
CA VAL A 84 -6.50 -0.59 8.44
C VAL A 84 -5.15 -0.56 9.15
N VAL A 85 -4.48 -1.70 9.25
CA VAL A 85 -3.23 -1.90 10.01
C VAL A 85 -2.03 -2.08 9.11
N GLU A 86 -2.23 -2.63 7.91
CA GLU A 86 -1.14 -3.03 7.04
C GLU A 86 -0.54 -1.84 6.28
N LEU A 87 0.78 -1.87 6.11
CA LEU A 87 1.55 -0.95 5.29
C LEU A 87 2.39 -1.77 4.31
N SER A 88 1.91 -1.90 3.08
CA SER A 88 2.65 -2.50 1.99
C SER A 88 3.51 -1.44 1.30
N MET A 89 4.77 -1.34 1.72
CA MET A 89 5.72 -0.37 1.19
C MET A 89 7.15 -0.92 1.30
N GLY A 90 8.02 -0.51 0.39
CA GLY A 90 9.37 -1.06 0.29
C GLY A 90 9.50 -2.18 -0.75
N MET A 91 10.54 -2.05 -1.56
CA MET A 91 11.01 -2.97 -2.59
C MET A 91 12.52 -3.22 -2.40
N SER A 92 13.13 -3.96 -3.32
CA SER A 92 14.54 -4.40 -3.23
C SER A 92 15.55 -3.28 -2.93
N LEU A 93 15.28 -2.02 -3.31
CA LEU A 93 16.22 -0.89 -3.17
C LEU A 93 16.00 -0.06 -1.89
N ASP A 94 14.85 -0.18 -1.23
CA ASP A 94 14.42 0.75 -0.17
C ASP A 94 13.69 0.06 1.00
N TYR A 95 13.60 -1.28 1.01
CA TYR A 95 12.86 -2.02 2.05
C TYR A 95 13.39 -1.81 3.47
N GLN A 96 14.68 -1.51 3.65
CA GLN A 96 15.26 -1.26 4.96
C GLN A 96 14.65 0.00 5.59
N VAL A 97 14.61 1.09 4.83
CA VAL A 97 13.96 2.35 5.21
C VAL A 97 12.45 2.14 5.38
N ALA A 98 11.82 1.33 4.52
CA ALA A 98 10.40 0.99 4.68
C ALA A 98 10.10 0.30 6.02
N VAL A 99 10.94 -0.66 6.44
CA VAL A 99 10.80 -1.36 7.73
C VAL A 99 10.98 -0.40 8.91
N GLU A 100 11.94 0.51 8.84
CA GLU A 100 12.13 1.55 9.86
C GLU A 100 10.91 2.46 10.00
N GLU A 101 10.23 2.77 8.89
CA GLU A 101 8.99 3.55 8.88
C GLU A 101 7.72 2.73 9.15
N GLY A 102 7.87 1.45 9.51
CA GLY A 102 6.76 0.61 9.98
C GLY A 102 6.07 -0.23 8.89
N ALA A 103 6.74 -0.53 7.77
CA ALA A 103 6.21 -1.46 6.79
C ALA A 103 5.90 -2.83 7.42
N THR A 104 4.70 -3.34 7.16
CA THR A 104 4.27 -4.69 7.56
C THR A 104 4.43 -5.69 6.41
N MET A 105 4.48 -5.20 5.18
CA MET A 105 4.76 -5.99 3.98
C MET A 105 5.78 -5.30 3.09
N VAL A 106 6.85 -6.02 2.75
CA VAL A 106 7.86 -5.60 1.76
C VAL A 106 7.79 -6.48 0.52
N ARG A 107 8.08 -5.92 -0.65
CA ARG A 107 7.95 -6.60 -1.96
C ARG A 107 9.31 -6.81 -2.60
N ILE A 108 9.98 -7.91 -2.27
CA ILE A 108 11.36 -8.17 -2.71
C ILE A 108 11.39 -9.09 -3.93
N GLY A 109 11.98 -8.59 -5.02
CA GLY A 109 12.14 -9.30 -6.29
C GLY A 109 13.61 -9.51 -6.62
N THR A 110 14.23 -8.49 -7.24
CA THR A 110 15.63 -8.53 -7.71
C THR A 110 16.62 -8.95 -6.62
N ALA A 111 16.44 -8.53 -5.36
CA ALA A 111 17.36 -8.92 -4.29
C ALA A 111 17.29 -10.43 -3.94
N LEU A 112 16.15 -11.10 -4.21
CA LEU A 112 15.99 -12.53 -3.97
C LEU A 112 16.30 -13.38 -5.22
N PHE A 113 15.85 -12.93 -6.38
CA PHE A 113 15.86 -13.73 -7.61
C PHE A 113 16.88 -13.26 -8.65
N GLY A 114 17.59 -12.16 -8.40
CA GLY A 114 18.46 -11.52 -9.37
C GLY A 114 17.69 -10.75 -10.45
N PRO A 115 18.40 -10.19 -11.45
CA PRO A 115 17.78 -9.46 -12.54
C PRO A 115 16.89 -10.39 -13.38
N ARG A 116 15.80 -9.83 -13.92
CA ARG A 116 14.95 -10.57 -14.88
C ARG A 116 15.77 -10.94 -16.11
N THR A 117 15.86 -12.22 -16.41
CA THR A 117 16.36 -12.71 -17.69
C THR A 117 15.39 -12.24 -18.78
N PRO A 118 15.84 -11.64 -19.89
CA PRO A 118 14.97 -11.33 -21.02
C PRO A 118 14.30 -12.63 -21.50
N GLN A 119 12.97 -12.58 -21.70
CA GLN A 119 12.25 -13.59 -22.49
C GLN A 119 12.33 -13.22 -23.97
#